data_AF-A0A1B6F215-F1
#
_entry.id   AF-A0A1B6F215-F1
#
_cell.length_a   1.000
_cell.length_b   1.000
_cell.length_c   1.000
_cell.angle_alpha   90.00
_cell.angle_beta   90.00
_cell.angle_gamma   90.00
#
_symmetry.space_group_name_H-M   'P 1'
#
loop_
_entity.id
_entity.type
_entity.pdbx_description
1 polymer ?
#
loop_
_entity_poly.entity_id
_entity_poly.type
_entity_poly.pdbx_seq_one_letter_code
_entity_poly.pdbx_strand_id
1 'polypeptide(L)'
;MDPSTTKFKSRNDNQFRFGQIPENSRKRQYKNDGQHGIKQELKGKKMHTKSFNSSAPDSRVKFKKHSSTFRLAVEEYNNKKLEIQKRKEEIKHRKEETKQALQRYKEIKAIKMKTLSRKTKKGQPVMKYRMQNLLERIQNGLK
;
A
#
# COMPACT_ATOMS: atom_id res chain seq x y z
N MET A 1 -9.33 -64.95 26.36
CA MET A 1 -8.76 -63.89 27.21
C MET A 1 -7.60 -63.25 26.46
N ASP A 2 -8.02 -62.30 25.63
CA ASP A 2 -7.40 -61.08 25.06
C ASP A 2 -5.96 -61.06 24.52
N PRO A 3 -5.77 -60.78 23.21
CA PRO A 3 -4.54 -60.27 22.64
C PRO A 3 -4.68 -58.77 22.31
N SER A 4 -4.21 -57.87 23.19
CA SER A 4 -4.20 -56.44 22.86
C SER A 4 -3.10 -55.65 23.57
N THR A 5 -1.92 -55.55 22.93
CA THR A 5 -1.04 -54.37 23.12
C THR A 5 -0.28 -54.04 21.83
N THR A 6 -1.03 -53.73 20.77
CA THR A 6 -0.44 -53.06 19.60
C THR A 6 -0.17 -51.60 19.97
N LYS A 7 1.09 -51.25 20.25
CA LYS A 7 1.51 -49.86 20.51
C LYS A 7 1.31 -49.00 19.26
N PHE A 8 0.19 -48.30 19.21
CA PHE A 8 -0.13 -47.32 18.19
C PHE A 8 0.77 -46.09 18.36
N LYS A 9 1.78 -45.92 17.49
CA LYS A 9 2.61 -44.71 17.42
C LYS A 9 1.73 -43.57 16.89
N SER A 10 1.13 -42.81 17.80
CA SER A 10 0.53 -41.51 17.50
C SER A 10 1.63 -40.58 16.95
N ARG A 11 1.68 -40.39 15.63
CA ARG A 11 2.32 -39.23 15.00
C ARG A 11 1.22 -38.26 14.61
N ASN A 12 0.80 -37.44 15.56
CA ASN A 12 -0.09 -36.30 15.26
C ASN A 12 0.31 -35.11 16.11
N ASP A 13 1.42 -34.48 15.73
CA ASP A 13 1.70 -33.09 16.05
C ASP A 13 2.22 -32.40 14.80
N ASN A 14 1.35 -32.30 13.79
CA ASN A 14 1.48 -31.24 12.78
C ASN A 14 0.51 -30.12 13.16
N GLN A 15 0.74 -29.57 14.36
CA GLN A 15 0.23 -28.26 14.71
C GLN A 15 0.83 -27.32 13.67
N PHE A 16 0.00 -26.83 12.76
CA PHE A 16 0.30 -25.64 11.96
C PHE A 16 0.52 -24.50 12.97
N ARG A 17 1.72 -24.44 13.54
CA ARG A 17 2.25 -23.25 14.17
C ARG A 17 2.25 -22.23 13.05
N PHE A 18 1.27 -21.33 13.06
CA PHE A 18 1.42 -20.04 12.40
C PHE A 18 2.61 -19.39 13.07
N GLY A 19 3.81 -19.74 12.58
CA GLY A 19 5.06 -19.22 13.06
C GLY A 19 4.92 -17.72 13.09
N GLN A 20 5.06 -17.17 14.29
CA GLN A 20 5.39 -15.77 14.48
C GLN A 20 6.48 -15.49 13.46
N ILE A 21 6.14 -14.74 12.41
CA ILE A 21 7.13 -14.29 11.45
C ILE A 21 8.08 -13.44 12.30
N PRO A 22 9.36 -13.80 12.45
CA PRO A 22 10.27 -12.95 13.19
C PRO A 22 10.27 -11.59 12.48
N GLU A 23 9.89 -10.54 13.21
CA GLU A 23 9.81 -9.15 12.75
C GLU A 23 11.14 -8.65 12.12
N ASN A 24 12.23 -9.40 12.28
CA ASN A 24 13.60 -8.96 11.99
C ASN A 24 14.24 -9.41 10.67
N SER A 25 13.55 -10.11 9.75
CA SER A 25 14.20 -10.63 8.52
C SER A 25 13.86 -9.92 7.20
N ARG A 26 13.26 -8.73 7.23
CA ARG A 26 13.14 -7.90 6.01
C ARG A 26 13.54 -6.46 6.23
N LYS A 27 14.79 -6.23 6.63
CA LYS A 27 15.53 -5.07 6.12
C LYS A 27 15.82 -5.32 4.63
N ARG A 28 14.79 -5.27 3.78
CA ARG A 28 15.02 -4.93 2.38
C ARG A 28 15.45 -3.48 2.41
N GLN A 29 16.75 -3.24 2.28
CA GLN A 29 17.26 -1.93 1.92
C GLN A 29 16.54 -1.55 0.63
N TYR A 30 15.53 -0.70 0.72
CA TYR A 30 15.12 0.09 -0.43
C TYR A 30 16.39 0.85 -0.80
N LYS A 31 16.97 0.51 -1.95
CA LYS A 31 17.92 1.41 -2.59
C LYS A 31 17.17 2.72 -2.71
N ASN A 32 17.67 3.73 -2.02
CA ASN A 32 17.23 5.10 -2.25
C ASN A 32 17.73 5.42 -3.65
N ASP A 33 16.89 5.13 -4.64
CA ASP A 33 17.10 5.53 -6.01
C ASP A 33 17.04 7.06 -5.99
N GLY A 34 18.23 7.64 -5.95
CA GLY A 34 18.55 9.06 -6.07
C GLY A 34 17.41 10.01 -5.73
N GLN A 35 17.52 10.65 -4.57
CA GLN A 35 17.22 12.08 -4.57
C GLN A 35 18.10 12.69 -5.66
N HIS A 36 17.55 12.93 -6.84
CA HIS A 36 18.09 13.88 -7.80
C HIS A 36 17.92 15.26 -7.16
N GLY A 37 18.77 15.53 -6.18
CA GLY A 37 19.03 16.86 -5.67
C GLY A 37 19.48 17.71 -6.84
N ILE A 38 18.79 18.84 -6.96
CA ILE A 38 19.00 19.90 -7.92
C ILE A 38 20.49 20.29 -7.91
N LYS A 39 21.26 19.85 -8.92
CA LYS A 39 22.50 20.52 -9.29
C LYS A 39 22.11 21.68 -10.20
N GLN A 40 21.79 22.84 -9.61
CA GLN A 40 21.87 24.09 -10.35
C GLN A 40 23.36 24.40 -10.54
N GLU A 41 23.91 23.91 -11.64
CA GLU A 41 25.16 24.46 -12.17
C GLU A 41 24.88 25.93 -12.54
N LEU A 42 25.41 26.86 -11.74
CA LEU A 42 25.49 28.27 -12.11
C LEU A 42 26.54 28.40 -13.25
N LYS A 43 26.16 27.98 -14.46
CA LYS A 43 26.88 28.39 -15.66
C LYS A 43 26.58 29.87 -15.88
N GLY A 44 27.57 30.71 -15.61
CA GLY A 44 27.52 32.14 -15.87
C GLY A 44 27.05 32.40 -17.30
N LYS A 45 25.80 32.85 -17.44
CA LYS A 45 25.28 33.37 -18.70
C LYS A 45 26.03 34.68 -18.97
N LYS A 46 26.86 34.70 -20.02
CA LYS A 46 27.45 35.93 -20.54
C LYS A 46 26.32 36.91 -20.83
N MET A 47 26.34 38.04 -20.13
CA MET A 47 25.40 39.15 -20.33
C MET A 47 25.69 39.76 -21.71
N HIS A 48 24.83 39.51 -22.69
CA HIS A 48 24.81 40.34 -23.89
C HIS A 48 24.28 41.72 -23.49
N THR A 49 25.12 42.74 -23.61
CA THR A 49 24.73 44.14 -23.51
C THR A 49 23.80 44.46 -24.68
N LYS A 50 22.49 44.38 -24.45
CA LYS A 50 21.50 44.92 -25.38
C LYS A 50 21.57 46.45 -25.30
N SER A 51 21.98 47.07 -26.39
CA SER A 51 21.88 48.52 -26.57
C SER A 51 20.43 48.96 -26.46
N PHE A 52 20.15 49.90 -25.56
CA PHE A 52 18.84 50.52 -25.43
C PHE A 52 18.64 51.51 -26.58
N ASN A 53 17.83 51.16 -27.57
CA ASN A 53 17.20 52.16 -28.42
C ASN A 53 15.99 52.71 -27.68
N SER A 54 16.08 53.97 -27.25
CA SER A 54 15.00 54.71 -26.60
C SER A 54 13.96 55.13 -27.63
N SER A 55 12.88 54.36 -27.78
CA SER A 55 11.62 54.86 -28.35
C SER A 55 10.74 55.38 -27.21
N ALA A 56 10.30 56.64 -27.33
CA ALA A 56 9.56 57.41 -26.34
C ALA A 56 8.37 56.66 -25.69
N PRO A 57 8.08 56.89 -24.40
CA PRO A 57 6.98 56.20 -23.72
C PRO A 57 5.61 56.78 -24.12
N ASP A 58 4.76 55.95 -24.73
CA ASP A 58 3.33 56.21 -24.85
C ASP A 58 2.69 56.24 -23.46
N SER A 59 2.08 57.38 -23.10
CA SER A 59 1.64 57.77 -21.76
C SER A 59 0.39 57.02 -21.22
N ARG A 60 0.07 55.83 -21.74
CA ARG A 60 -1.08 55.02 -21.30
C ARG A 60 -0.72 53.71 -20.58
N VAL A 61 0.50 53.58 -20.08
CA VAL A 61 0.90 52.40 -19.30
C VAL A 61 0.33 52.47 -17.89
N LYS A 62 -0.73 51.70 -17.64
CA LYS A 62 -1.28 51.48 -16.29
C LYS A 62 -0.21 50.78 -15.43
N PHE A 63 0.39 51.47 -14.48
CA PHE A 63 1.32 50.87 -13.53
C PHE A 63 0.57 49.81 -12.70
N LYS A 64 0.94 48.54 -12.89
CA LYS A 64 0.42 47.45 -12.04
C LYS A 64 0.92 47.69 -10.62
N LYS A 65 0.00 47.83 -9.66
CA LYS A 65 0.35 47.92 -8.24
C LYS A 65 1.07 46.64 -7.86
N HIS A 66 2.38 46.71 -7.65
CA HIS A 66 3.16 45.59 -7.15
C HIS A 66 2.72 45.31 -5.72
N SER A 67 2.37 44.05 -5.43
CA SER A 67 2.11 43.63 -4.06
C SER A 67 3.38 43.84 -3.23
N SER A 68 3.20 44.32 -2.00
CA SER A 68 4.34 44.47 -1.07
C SER A 68 5.02 43.11 -0.88
N THR A 69 6.36 43.13 -0.85
CA THR A 69 7.20 41.95 -0.59
C THR A 69 6.78 41.20 0.68
N PHE A 70 6.33 41.94 1.70
CA PHE A 70 5.78 41.37 2.93
C PHE A 70 4.49 40.57 2.69
N ARG A 71 3.57 41.08 1.86
CA ARG A 71 2.32 40.40 1.53
C ARG A 71 2.59 39.10 0.77
N LEU A 72 3.53 39.14 -0.19
CA LEU A 72 3.99 37.95 -0.91
C LEU A 72 4.58 36.90 0.05
N ALA A 73 5.41 37.32 1.01
CA ALA A 73 5.99 36.40 2.00
C ALA A 73 4.93 35.75 2.90
N VAL A 74 3.90 36.49 3.31
CA VAL A 74 2.78 35.96 4.09
C VAL A 74 1.96 34.96 3.29
N GLU A 75 1.68 35.26 2.02
CA GLU A 75 0.97 34.34 1.11
C GLU A 75 1.77 33.05 0.90
N GLU A 76 3.08 33.15 0.63
CA GLU A 76 3.95 31.97 0.50
C GLU A 76 3.98 31.13 1.77
N TYR A 77 4.05 31.75 2.95
CA TYR A 77 4.02 31.04 4.22
C TYR A 77 2.70 30.27 4.41
N ASN A 78 1.57 30.92 4.14
CA ASN A 78 0.26 30.29 4.24
C ASN A 78 0.11 29.14 3.24
N ASN A 79 0.58 29.31 2.01
CA ASN A 79 0.59 28.26 0.98
C ASN A 79 1.42 27.05 1.43
N LYS A 80 2.63 27.28 1.96
CA LYS A 80 3.47 26.19 2.50
C LYS A 80 2.80 25.47 3.66
N LYS A 81 2.14 26.21 4.57
CA LYS A 81 1.40 25.63 5.69
C LYS A 81 0.26 24.72 5.21
N LEU A 82 -0.51 25.17 4.22
CA LEU A 82 -1.60 24.39 3.62
C LEU A 82 -1.06 23.16 2.89
N GLU A 83 0.03 23.28 2.14
CA GLU A 83 0.65 22.16 1.44
C GLU A 83 1.14 21.08 2.43
N ILE A 84 1.73 21.48 3.56
CA ILE A 84 2.13 20.55 4.61
C ILE A 84 0.92 19.81 5.18
N GLN A 85 -0.20 20.50 5.42
CA GLN A 85 -1.44 19.87 5.91
C GLN A 85 -1.99 18.86 4.89
N LYS A 86 -2.11 19.27 3.63
CA LYS A 86 -2.58 18.41 2.54
C LYS A 86 -1.72 17.15 2.40
N ARG A 87 -0.38 17.30 2.42
CA ARG A 87 0.55 16.15 2.37
C ARG A 87 0.35 15.19 3.54
N LYS A 88 0.08 15.68 4.75
CA LYS A 88 -0.20 14.83 5.92
C LYS A 88 -1.50 14.05 5.75
N GLU A 89 -2.55 14.69 5.25
CA GLU A 89 -3.84 14.06 4.98
C GLU A 89 -3.73 13.00 3.87
N GLU A 90 -3.03 13.30 2.78
CA GLU A 90 -2.78 12.34 1.70
C GLU A 90 -2.02 11.10 2.20
N ILE A 91 -0.99 11.29 3.05
CA ILE A 91 -0.26 10.17 3.65
C ILE A 91 -1.18 9.33 4.53
N LYS A 92 -2.05 9.97 5.33
CA LYS A 92 -3.02 9.27 6.17
C LYS A 92 -4.00 8.45 5.31
N HIS A 93 -4.53 9.06 4.25
CA HIS A 93 -5.45 8.39 3.32
C HIS A 93 -4.79 7.17 2.66
N ARG A 94 -3.58 7.32 2.12
CA ARG A 94 -2.83 6.20 1.51
C ARG A 94 -2.56 5.06 2.51
N LYS A 95 -2.26 5.39 3.77
CA LYS A 95 -2.10 4.37 4.83
C LYS A 95 -3.40 3.64 5.12
N GLU A 96 -4.52 4.34 5.12
CA GLU A 96 -5.85 3.75 5.34
C GLU A 96 -6.27 2.86 4.16
N GLU A 97 -6.10 3.32 2.92
CA GLU A 97 -6.37 2.53 1.71
C GLU A 97 -5.55 1.22 1.68
N THR A 98 -4.25 1.32 1.93
CA THR A 98 -3.37 0.14 1.97
C THR A 98 -3.74 -0.82 3.08
N LYS A 99 -4.11 -0.31 4.27
CA LYS A 99 -4.60 -1.14 5.38
C LYS A 99 -5.89 -1.87 5.00
N GLN A 100 -6.85 -1.19 4.39
CA GLN A 100 -8.11 -1.79 3.94
C GLN A 100 -7.86 -2.85 2.85
N ALA A 101 -7.00 -2.57 1.87
CA ALA A 101 -6.64 -3.53 0.82
C ALA A 101 -6.02 -4.81 1.40
N LEU A 102 -5.13 -4.66 2.40
CA LEU A 102 -4.52 -5.80 3.09
C LEU A 102 -5.55 -6.62 3.89
N GLN A 103 -6.52 -5.96 4.55
CA GLN A 103 -7.59 -6.65 5.25
C GLN A 103 -8.44 -7.49 4.29
N ARG A 104 -8.91 -6.89 3.19
CA ARG A 104 -9.65 -7.60 2.14
C ARG A 104 -8.89 -8.81 1.58
N TYR A 105 -7.59 -8.63 1.32
CA TYR A 105 -6.75 -9.74 0.86
C TYR A 105 -6.67 -10.88 1.89
N LYS A 106 -6.48 -10.55 3.17
CA LYS A 106 -6.42 -11.55 4.25
C LYS A 106 -7.74 -12.31 4.38
N GLU A 107 -8.87 -11.62 4.28
CA GLU A 107 -10.22 -12.21 4.31
C GLU A 107 -10.43 -13.18 3.15
N ILE A 108 -10.18 -12.73 1.92
CA ILE A 108 -10.30 -13.57 0.71
C ILE A 108 -9.37 -14.79 0.81
N LYS A 109 -8.13 -14.59 1.27
CA LYS A 109 -7.17 -15.69 1.48
C LYS A 109 -7.67 -16.69 2.52
N ALA A 110 -8.24 -16.22 3.64
CA ALA A 110 -8.79 -17.09 4.67
C ALA A 110 -9.96 -17.91 4.15
N ILE A 111 -10.87 -17.30 3.37
CA ILE A 111 -11.99 -18.00 2.72
C ILE A 111 -11.46 -19.08 1.75
N LYS A 112 -10.52 -18.72 0.86
CA LYS A 112 -9.89 -19.67 -0.07
C LYS A 112 -9.18 -20.80 0.66
N MET A 113 -8.50 -20.51 1.78
CA MET A 113 -7.84 -21.54 2.56
C MET A 113 -8.85 -22.48 3.21
N LYS A 114 -9.96 -21.96 3.75
CA LYS A 114 -11.05 -22.77 4.30
C LYS A 114 -11.70 -23.66 3.24
N THR A 115 -11.82 -23.21 1.98
CA THR A 115 -12.37 -24.06 0.91
C THR A 115 -11.37 -25.11 0.45
N LEU A 116 -10.08 -24.77 0.35
CA LEU A 116 -9.01 -25.71 0.01
C LEU A 116 -8.81 -26.78 1.10
N SER A 117 -8.91 -26.42 2.37
CA SER A 117 -8.76 -27.36 3.49
C SER A 117 -9.87 -28.41 3.54
N ARG A 118 -11.03 -28.14 2.91
CA ARG A 118 -12.11 -29.13 2.74
C ARG A 118 -11.81 -30.15 1.66
N LYS A 119 -10.78 -29.93 0.84
CA LYS A 119 -10.40 -30.77 -0.29
C LYS A 119 -9.09 -31.51 0.01
N THR A 120 -8.94 -32.67 -0.61
CA THR A 120 -7.69 -33.43 -0.66
C THR A 120 -6.74 -32.81 -1.69
N LYS A 121 -5.48 -33.25 -1.73
CA LYS A 121 -4.49 -32.82 -2.74
C LYS A 121 -4.97 -33.03 -4.18
N LYS A 122 -5.83 -34.04 -4.41
CA LYS A 122 -6.45 -34.36 -5.71
C LYS A 122 -7.74 -33.58 -5.98
N GLY A 123 -8.10 -32.60 -5.14
CA GLY A 123 -9.27 -31.73 -5.32
C GLY A 123 -10.61 -32.32 -4.86
N GLN A 124 -10.68 -33.62 -4.57
CA GLN A 124 -11.90 -34.25 -4.04
C GLN A 124 -12.16 -33.83 -2.58
N PRO A 125 -13.41 -33.74 -2.11
CA PRO A 125 -13.71 -33.39 -0.71
C PRO A 125 -13.04 -34.36 0.28
N VAL A 126 -12.70 -33.91 1.49
CA VAL A 126 -12.23 -34.78 2.57
C VAL A 126 -13.40 -35.65 3.07
N MET A 127 -13.14 -36.85 3.59
CA MET A 127 -14.15 -37.86 3.91
C MET A 127 -15.32 -37.34 4.74
N LYS A 128 -15.03 -36.54 5.79
CA LYS A 128 -16.04 -35.87 6.61
C LYS A 128 -17.07 -35.09 5.76
N TYR A 129 -16.61 -34.30 4.80
CA TYR A 129 -17.48 -33.50 3.93
C TYR A 129 -18.14 -34.35 2.83
N ARG A 130 -17.50 -35.43 2.37
CA ARG A 130 -18.15 -36.39 1.45
C ARG A 130 -19.38 -37.02 2.10
N MET A 131 -19.25 -37.48 3.34
CA MET A 131 -20.35 -38.08 4.09
C MET A 131 -21.49 -37.08 4.31
N GLN A 132 -21.15 -35.84 4.68
CA GLN A 132 -22.16 -34.79 4.85
C GLN A 132 -22.94 -34.51 3.55
N ASN A 133 -22.24 -34.38 2.41
CA ASN A 133 -22.91 -34.22 1.12
C ASN A 133 -23.77 -35.43 0.73
N LEU A 134 -23.33 -36.66 1.05
CA LEU A 134 -24.10 -37.86 0.78
C LEU A 134 -25.40 -37.88 1.58
N LEU A 135 -25.34 -37.57 2.88
CA LEU A 135 -26.51 -37.47 3.74
C LEU A 135 -27.48 -36.39 3.26
N GLU A 136 -26.97 -35.21 2.87
CA GLU A 136 -27.79 -34.12 2.31
C GLU A 136 -28.52 -34.56 1.04
N ARG A 137 -27.84 -35.28 0.13
CA ARG A 137 -28.48 -35.81 -1.09
C ARG A 137 -29.55 -36.86 -0.79
N ILE A 138 -29.32 -37.72 0.20
CA ILE A 138 -30.32 -38.71 0.64
C ILE A 138 -31.54 -37.98 1.22
N GLN A 139 -31.35 -37.00 2.10
CA GLN A 139 -32.43 -36.23 2.71
C GLN A 139 -33.21 -35.39 1.68
N ASN A 140 -32.52 -34.79 0.70
CA ASN A 140 -33.15 -33.97 -0.33
C ASN A 140 -33.79 -34.81 -1.45
N GLY A 141 -33.27 -36.02 -1.72
CA GLY A 141 -33.85 -36.98 -2.66
C GLY A 141 -34.94 -37.87 -2.07
N LEU A 142 -35.16 -37.80 -0.76
CA LEU A 142 -36.30 -38.39 -0.03
C LEU A 142 -37.45 -37.39 0.15
N LYS A 143 -37.48 -36.31 -0.64
CA LYS A 143 -38.63 -35.40 -0.76
C LYS A 143 -39.35 -35.63 -2.08
#